data_AF-A0A6S6SSE4-F1
#
_entry.id   AF-A0A6S6SSE4-F1
#
_cell.length_a   1.000
_cell.length_b   1.000
_cell.length_c   1.000
_cell.angle_alpha   90.00
_cell.angle_beta   90.00
_cell.angle_gamma   90.00
#
_symmetry.space_group_name_H-M   'P 1'
#
loop_
_entity.id
_entity.type
_entity.pdbx_description
1 polymer ?
#
loop_
_entity_poly.entity_id
_entity_poly.type
_entity_poly.pdbx_seq_one_letter_code
_entity_poly.pdbx_strand_id
1 'polypeptide(L)'
;MKTILFIILLSMNAYTASLTSIESVYKAGREITIMADNLEVHNKNWIGIYAATDNNDWDNVVRWTWTKEATSSQFHFTGLSQGEYEARVFYNNSFKTEASIRFSVSKQGAIETFTSKKRYNPYELIEVSAYNMLAHPKDWVAIYPKGSSNDWKNVIRWVYLGSVNNRVSFEGLEEGEYEVRTFFKDSYTVEATHSFTVKRLTTSTPSISMDYPTYSTRDYTKIFVKGFEENQQDWIAIYPKGSSNDWKNVIQWKWIDDSLKLIREGLRVYSITFKPLPEGEYEVRGFFKNSYVDETRKGFRVVKLSTTTDKLLEKAKTHCLETDNSTASILCANEGNTVYIFSEDEHNEYTYYDHYKVSLNDESVRELRSLAIADWENDVIRGEYFVSKFEESPLYITRSYDKYADEKGRYTFHANDKRVFTLGWYEQEGVIKENTLKVSDDGTKLHMERTFRYTDKKYIEVYELSDLNDIKLFSREVINSLD
;
A
#
# COMPACT_ATOMS: atom_id res chain seq x y z
N MET A 1 19.48 35.07 -103.32
CA MET A 1 18.70 34.78 -102.09
C MET A 1 18.56 33.28 -101.96
N LYS A 2 19.25 32.65 -100.99
CA LYS A 2 19.05 31.24 -100.64
C LYS A 2 18.21 31.20 -99.37
N THR A 3 16.99 30.70 -99.48
CA THR A 3 16.05 30.52 -98.37
C THR A 3 16.54 29.36 -97.51
N ILE A 4 16.84 29.63 -96.24
CA ILE A 4 17.15 28.62 -95.24
C ILE A 4 15.81 28.16 -94.64
N LEU A 5 15.48 26.88 -94.83
CA LEU A 5 14.34 26.22 -94.20
C LEU A 5 14.75 25.78 -92.80
N PHE A 6 14.22 26.44 -91.77
CA PHE A 6 14.38 26.04 -90.37
C PHE A 6 13.31 24.97 -90.05
N ILE A 7 13.73 23.71 -89.91
CA ILE A 7 12.88 22.64 -89.38
C ILE A 7 12.98 22.70 -87.85
N ILE A 8 11.93 23.17 -87.20
CA ILE A 8 11.77 23.10 -85.74
C ILE A 8 11.34 21.66 -85.42
N LEU A 9 12.24 20.86 -84.85
CA LEU A 9 11.87 19.60 -84.22
C LEU A 9 11.11 19.92 -82.93
N LEU A 10 9.78 19.80 -82.98
CA LEU A 10 8.95 19.73 -81.78
C LEU A 10 9.18 18.35 -81.17
N SER A 11 9.96 18.26 -80.08
CA SER A 11 10.02 17.05 -79.27
C SER A 11 8.68 16.89 -78.57
N MET A 12 7.77 16.09 -79.13
CA MET A 12 6.63 15.57 -78.38
C MET A 12 7.19 14.66 -77.29
N ASN A 13 7.21 15.12 -76.05
CA ASN A 13 7.37 14.22 -74.91
C ASN A 13 6.13 13.32 -74.90
N ALA A 14 6.30 12.08 -75.41
CA ALA A 14 5.29 11.06 -75.25
C ALA A 14 5.27 10.66 -73.77
N TYR A 15 4.30 11.19 -73.03
CA TYR A 15 4.05 10.77 -71.65
C TYR A 15 3.40 9.38 -71.72
N THR A 16 4.19 8.35 -71.43
CA THR A 16 3.67 6.98 -71.28
C THR A 16 2.91 6.86 -69.97
N ALA A 17 1.87 6.02 -69.94
CA ALA A 17 1.17 5.69 -68.70
C ALA A 17 2.16 5.21 -67.63
N SER A 18 1.89 5.59 -66.39
CA SER A 18 2.64 5.12 -65.24
C SER A 18 1.70 4.75 -64.11
N LEU A 19 2.03 3.66 -63.42
CA LEU A 19 1.39 3.28 -62.17
C LEU A 19 2.40 3.40 -61.03
N THR A 20 1.95 3.94 -59.91
CA THR A 20 2.68 3.87 -58.64
C THR A 20 1.77 3.32 -57.56
N SER A 21 2.38 2.69 -56.57
CA SER A 21 1.71 2.17 -55.38
C SER A 21 2.11 3.06 -54.21
N ILE A 22 1.14 3.48 -53.38
CA ILE A 22 1.45 4.32 -52.22
C ILE A 22 2.33 3.55 -51.21
N GLU A 23 2.17 2.23 -51.13
CA GLU A 23 3.01 1.34 -50.33
C GLU A 23 3.57 0.21 -51.20
N SER A 24 4.77 -0.27 -50.90
CA SER A 24 5.33 -1.48 -51.54
C SER A 24 4.86 -2.77 -50.86
N VAL A 25 4.38 -2.69 -49.61
CA VAL A 25 3.88 -3.82 -48.81
C VAL A 25 2.63 -3.38 -48.05
N TYR A 26 1.49 -3.97 -48.38
CA TYR A 26 0.24 -3.79 -47.66
C TYR A 26 0.03 -4.92 -46.65
N LYS A 27 -0.82 -4.73 -45.64
CA LYS A 27 -1.33 -5.84 -44.80
C LYS A 27 -2.61 -6.41 -45.40
N ALA A 28 -2.81 -7.73 -45.30
CA ALA A 28 -4.04 -8.37 -45.75
C ALA A 28 -5.28 -7.69 -45.16
N GLY A 29 -6.33 -7.54 -45.99
CA GLY A 29 -7.56 -6.85 -45.60
C GLY A 29 -7.50 -5.31 -45.62
N ARG A 30 -6.33 -4.69 -45.82
CA ARG A 30 -6.21 -3.25 -46.01
C ARG A 30 -6.59 -2.80 -47.42
N GLU A 31 -6.99 -1.54 -47.54
CA GLU A 31 -7.19 -0.89 -48.82
C GLU A 31 -5.83 -0.65 -49.49
N ILE A 32 -5.77 -0.98 -50.77
CA ILE A 32 -4.62 -0.79 -51.64
C ILE A 32 -4.94 0.37 -52.56
N THR A 33 -4.07 1.37 -52.56
CA THR A 33 -4.22 2.56 -53.40
C THR A 33 -3.16 2.57 -54.48
N ILE A 34 -3.61 2.45 -55.73
CA ILE A 34 -2.80 2.56 -56.93
C ILE A 34 -3.04 3.94 -57.54
N MET A 35 -1.97 4.70 -57.73
CA MET A 35 -2.02 5.96 -58.47
C MET A 35 -1.67 5.68 -59.92
N ALA A 36 -2.47 6.23 -60.83
CA ALA A 36 -2.20 6.18 -62.25
C ALA A 36 -2.04 7.60 -62.79
N ASP A 37 -1.04 7.78 -63.65
CA ASP A 37 -0.74 9.04 -64.31
C ASP A 37 -0.50 8.85 -65.80
N ASN A 38 -0.73 9.91 -66.58
CA ASN A 38 -0.54 9.94 -68.03
C ASN A 38 -1.35 8.84 -68.76
N LEU A 39 -2.55 8.54 -68.28
CA LEU A 39 -3.48 7.64 -68.94
C LEU A 39 -4.02 8.29 -70.22
N GLU A 40 -4.07 7.52 -71.30
CA GLU A 40 -4.80 7.92 -72.49
C GLU A 40 -6.30 7.98 -72.20
N VAL A 41 -7.00 8.94 -72.80
CA VAL A 41 -8.44 9.10 -72.59
C VAL A 41 -9.21 8.10 -73.45
N HIS A 42 -9.65 7.00 -72.84
CA HIS A 42 -10.65 6.10 -73.43
C HIS A 42 -11.63 5.59 -72.37
N ASN A 43 -12.92 5.54 -72.72
CA ASN A 43 -13.98 5.14 -71.79
C ASN A 43 -13.99 3.64 -71.41
N LYS A 44 -13.12 2.84 -72.03
CA LYS A 44 -12.96 1.39 -71.80
C LYS A 44 -11.59 1.02 -71.24
N ASN A 45 -10.90 1.96 -70.60
CA ASN A 45 -9.65 1.70 -69.90
C ASN A 45 -9.92 1.13 -68.52
N TRP A 46 -9.10 0.17 -68.09
CA TRP A 46 -9.29 -0.50 -66.81
C TRP A 46 -7.95 -0.87 -66.16
N ILE A 47 -7.96 -0.97 -64.84
CA ILE A 47 -6.85 -1.48 -64.04
C ILE A 47 -7.27 -2.81 -63.44
N GLY A 48 -6.42 -3.83 -63.61
CA GLY A 48 -6.56 -5.15 -63.01
C GLY A 48 -5.44 -5.45 -62.02
N ILE A 49 -5.75 -6.17 -60.95
CA ILE A 49 -4.79 -6.75 -60.01
C ILE A 49 -4.71 -8.25 -60.28
N TYR A 50 -3.49 -8.74 -60.42
CA TYR A 50 -3.13 -10.13 -60.68
C TYR A 50 -2.15 -10.61 -59.62
N ALA A 51 -2.04 -11.93 -59.40
CA ALA A 51 -0.84 -12.43 -58.74
C ALA A 51 0.39 -12.09 -59.60
N ALA A 52 1.52 -11.79 -58.97
CA ALA A 52 2.67 -11.18 -59.64
C ALA A 52 3.31 -12.03 -60.77
N THR A 53 2.96 -13.32 -60.83
CA THR A 53 3.44 -14.28 -61.84
C THR A 53 2.41 -14.64 -62.90
N ASP A 54 1.15 -14.21 -62.74
CA ASP A 54 0.07 -14.62 -63.63
C ASP A 54 0.12 -13.85 -64.95
N ASN A 55 -0.38 -14.47 -66.02
CA ASN A 55 -0.55 -13.80 -67.31
C ASN A 55 -1.76 -12.85 -67.30
N ASN A 56 -2.10 -12.25 -68.46
CA ASN A 56 -3.21 -11.31 -68.55
C ASN A 56 -4.59 -11.96 -68.78
N ASP A 57 -4.72 -13.29 -68.69
CA ASP A 57 -6.00 -13.98 -68.90
C ASP A 57 -7.05 -13.50 -67.88
N TRP A 58 -8.30 -13.36 -68.34
CA TRP A 58 -9.39 -12.81 -67.49
C TRP A 58 -9.62 -13.63 -66.22
N ASP A 59 -9.46 -14.95 -66.28
CA ASP A 59 -9.62 -15.85 -65.14
C ASP A 59 -8.60 -15.58 -64.01
N ASN A 60 -7.49 -14.89 -64.32
CA ASN A 60 -6.45 -14.53 -63.36
C ASN A 60 -6.66 -13.13 -62.74
N VAL A 61 -7.71 -12.41 -63.13
CA VAL A 61 -8.03 -11.09 -62.57
C VAL A 61 -8.58 -11.26 -61.15
N VAL A 62 -7.79 -10.86 -60.16
CA VAL A 62 -8.18 -10.94 -58.74
C VAL A 62 -9.15 -9.81 -58.37
N ARG A 63 -8.84 -8.59 -58.81
CA ARG A 63 -9.69 -7.40 -58.65
C ARG A 63 -9.51 -6.50 -59.87
N TRP A 64 -10.50 -5.69 -60.21
CA TRP A 64 -10.37 -4.72 -61.29
C TRP A 64 -11.32 -3.54 -61.12
N THR A 65 -11.03 -2.44 -61.82
CA THR A 65 -11.92 -1.28 -61.91
C THR A 65 -11.72 -0.53 -63.23
N TRP A 66 -12.76 0.16 -63.71
CA TRP A 66 -12.66 1.05 -64.88
C TRP A 66 -11.96 2.35 -64.49
N THR A 67 -10.97 2.78 -65.29
CA THR A 67 -10.38 4.11 -65.15
C THR A 67 -11.25 5.20 -65.76
N LYS A 68 -12.21 4.81 -66.62
CA LYS A 68 -13.04 5.73 -67.41
C LYS A 68 -12.13 6.70 -68.19
N GLU A 69 -12.56 7.94 -68.37
CA GLU A 69 -11.85 8.98 -69.12
C GLU A 69 -10.78 9.74 -68.28
N ALA A 70 -10.34 9.17 -67.16
CA ALA A 70 -9.33 9.81 -66.31
C ALA A 70 -7.95 9.79 -66.97
N THR A 71 -7.25 10.93 -66.92
CA THR A 71 -5.83 11.05 -67.32
C THR A 71 -4.87 10.80 -66.15
N SER A 72 -5.28 11.15 -64.93
CA SER A 72 -4.61 10.82 -63.67
C SER A 72 -5.66 10.59 -62.58
N SER A 73 -5.50 9.55 -61.75
CA SER A 73 -6.42 9.27 -60.64
C SER A 73 -5.85 8.28 -59.61
N GLN A 74 -6.55 8.15 -58.48
CA GLN A 74 -6.29 7.13 -57.46
C GLN A 74 -7.36 6.04 -57.54
N PHE A 75 -6.93 4.79 -57.49
CA PHE A 75 -7.79 3.61 -57.57
C PHE A 75 -7.62 2.75 -56.32
N HIS A 76 -8.73 2.47 -55.65
CA HIS A 76 -8.77 1.78 -54.38
C HIS A 76 -9.26 0.34 -54.56
N PHE A 77 -8.53 -0.61 -53.97
CA PHE A 77 -8.84 -2.04 -54.02
C PHE A 77 -8.85 -2.63 -52.61
N THR A 78 -9.75 -3.56 -52.33
CA THR A 78 -9.83 -4.26 -51.04
C THR A 78 -10.00 -5.76 -51.20
N GLY A 79 -9.73 -6.50 -50.13
CA GLY A 79 -10.00 -7.94 -50.06
C GLY A 79 -8.97 -8.80 -50.82
N LEU A 80 -7.72 -8.37 -50.89
CA LEU A 80 -6.59 -9.18 -51.37
C LEU A 80 -6.02 -10.01 -50.22
N SER A 81 -5.81 -11.30 -50.47
CA SER A 81 -5.15 -12.23 -49.54
C SER A 81 -3.64 -11.99 -49.51
N GLN A 82 -2.94 -12.59 -48.53
CA GLN A 82 -1.48 -12.57 -48.52
C GLN A 82 -0.90 -13.09 -49.84
N GLY A 83 0.08 -12.39 -50.41
CA GLY A 83 0.72 -12.77 -51.67
C GLY A 83 1.46 -11.63 -52.34
N GLU A 84 2.15 -11.94 -53.44
CA GLU A 84 2.78 -10.95 -54.33
C GLU A 84 1.82 -10.63 -55.47
N TYR A 85 1.63 -9.35 -55.77
CA TYR A 85 0.68 -8.88 -56.77
C TYR A 85 1.29 -7.88 -57.75
N GLU A 86 0.62 -7.73 -58.88
CA GLU A 86 0.93 -6.71 -59.88
C GLU A 86 -0.37 -6.03 -60.33
N ALA A 87 -0.44 -4.72 -60.16
CA ALA A 87 -1.48 -3.90 -60.76
C ALA A 87 -1.05 -3.54 -62.19
N ARG A 88 -1.96 -3.70 -63.14
CA ARG A 88 -1.73 -3.52 -64.58
C ARG A 88 -2.83 -2.63 -65.15
N VAL A 89 -2.47 -1.67 -65.99
CA VAL A 89 -3.44 -0.86 -66.74
C VAL A 89 -3.53 -1.31 -68.19
N PHE A 90 -4.75 -1.32 -68.71
CA PHE A 90 -5.11 -1.81 -70.04
C PHE A 90 -5.98 -0.79 -70.75
N TYR A 91 -5.77 -0.65 -72.06
CA TYR A 91 -6.56 0.28 -72.88
C TYR A 91 -7.64 -0.39 -73.72
N ASN A 92 -8.74 0.34 -73.91
CA ASN A 92 -9.84 0.01 -74.82
C ASN A 92 -10.33 -1.45 -74.71
N ASN A 93 -10.55 -1.92 -73.48
CA ASN A 93 -10.99 -3.29 -73.18
C ASN A 93 -10.07 -4.39 -73.77
N SER A 94 -8.79 -4.08 -73.95
CA SER A 94 -7.75 -5.05 -74.32
C SER A 94 -7.15 -5.71 -73.09
N PHE A 95 -6.22 -6.64 -73.34
CA PHE A 95 -5.38 -7.31 -72.35
C PHE A 95 -3.88 -7.05 -72.59
N LYS A 96 -3.55 -5.98 -73.32
CA LYS A 96 -2.16 -5.53 -73.48
C LYS A 96 -1.80 -4.60 -72.32
N THR A 97 -0.81 -4.99 -71.53
CA THR A 97 -0.33 -4.17 -70.40
C THR A 97 0.35 -2.91 -70.93
N GLU A 98 -0.14 -1.74 -70.53
CA GLU A 98 0.45 -0.45 -70.92
C GLU A 98 1.39 0.10 -69.83
N ALA A 99 1.06 -0.15 -68.56
CA ALA A 99 1.94 0.07 -67.43
C ALA A 99 1.61 -0.92 -66.30
N SER A 100 2.56 -1.17 -65.42
CA SER A 100 2.38 -2.06 -64.27
C SER A 100 3.18 -1.62 -63.06
N ILE A 101 2.74 -2.02 -61.87
CA ILE A 101 3.45 -1.84 -60.61
C ILE A 101 3.26 -3.07 -59.72
N ARG A 102 4.35 -3.50 -59.08
CA ARG A 102 4.35 -4.62 -58.13
C ARG A 102 4.20 -4.12 -56.70
N PHE A 103 3.49 -4.90 -55.90
CA PHE A 103 3.37 -4.72 -54.47
C PHE A 103 3.10 -6.08 -53.82
N SER A 104 3.35 -6.19 -52.52
CA SER A 104 3.00 -7.38 -51.76
C SER A 104 1.90 -7.12 -50.75
N VAL A 105 1.17 -8.17 -50.41
CA VAL A 105 0.25 -8.21 -49.28
C VAL A 105 0.81 -9.18 -48.27
N SER A 106 1.24 -8.67 -47.13
CA SER A 106 1.73 -9.43 -45.99
C SER A 106 0.58 -10.00 -45.15
N LYS A 107 0.86 -11.06 -44.38
CA LYS A 107 -0.10 -11.63 -43.42
C LYS A 107 -0.53 -10.56 -42.42
N GLN A 108 -1.84 -10.39 -42.21
CA GLN A 108 -2.32 -9.60 -41.09
C GLN A 108 -1.92 -10.30 -39.78
N GLY A 109 -1.27 -9.59 -38.86
CA GLY A 109 -1.01 -10.11 -37.52
C GLY A 109 -2.34 -10.43 -36.82
N ALA A 110 -2.31 -11.31 -35.81
CA ALA A 110 -3.49 -11.56 -35.00
C ALA A 110 -4.02 -10.24 -34.43
N ILE A 111 -5.35 -10.09 -34.42
CA ILE A 111 -5.98 -8.97 -33.73
C ILE A 111 -5.76 -9.19 -32.25
N GLU A 112 -5.21 -8.18 -31.59
CA GLU A 112 -4.91 -8.25 -30.17
C GLU A 112 -5.57 -7.07 -29.48
N THR A 113 -6.19 -7.34 -28.34
CA THR A 113 -6.63 -6.32 -27.40
C THR A 113 -6.24 -6.73 -26.00
N PHE A 114 -5.86 -5.76 -25.18
CA PHE A 114 -5.55 -6.00 -23.77
C PHE A 114 -5.62 -4.69 -22.98
N THR A 115 -5.77 -4.84 -21.67
CA THR A 115 -5.67 -3.75 -20.70
C THR A 115 -4.24 -3.64 -20.16
N SER A 116 -3.82 -2.46 -19.73
CA SER A 116 -2.48 -2.26 -19.14
C SER A 116 -2.24 -3.06 -17.85
N LYS A 117 -3.31 -3.43 -17.14
CA LYS A 117 -3.30 -4.26 -15.95
C LYS A 117 -4.33 -5.38 -16.07
N LYS A 118 -4.10 -6.50 -15.38
CA LYS A 118 -5.10 -7.57 -15.21
C LYS A 118 -6.11 -7.27 -14.10
N ARG A 119 -5.75 -6.38 -13.18
CA ARG A 119 -6.56 -5.97 -12.04
C ARG A 119 -6.46 -4.47 -11.84
N TYR A 120 -7.60 -3.83 -11.63
CA TYR A 120 -7.72 -2.39 -11.37
C TYR A 120 -8.42 -2.18 -10.03
N ASN A 121 -8.07 -1.10 -9.35
CA ASN A 121 -8.89 -0.57 -8.28
C ASN A 121 -10.20 0.00 -8.86
N PRO A 122 -11.31 0.01 -8.10
CA PRO A 122 -12.54 0.62 -8.57
C PRO A 122 -12.34 2.11 -8.86
N TYR A 123 -12.93 2.58 -9.96
CA TYR A 123 -12.78 3.94 -10.50
C TYR A 123 -11.36 4.33 -10.96
N GLU A 124 -10.41 3.39 -10.94
CA GLU A 124 -9.11 3.57 -11.58
C GLU A 124 -9.27 3.61 -13.11
N LEU A 125 -8.60 4.55 -13.77
CA LEU A 125 -8.63 4.69 -15.23
C LEU A 125 -8.11 3.43 -15.93
N ILE A 126 -8.88 2.92 -16.89
CA ILE A 126 -8.59 1.69 -17.61
C ILE A 126 -7.97 2.03 -18.96
N GLU A 127 -6.69 1.71 -19.13
CA GLU A 127 -6.01 1.87 -20.42
C GLU A 127 -6.11 0.60 -21.23
N VAL A 128 -6.62 0.73 -22.46
CA VAL A 128 -6.80 -0.35 -23.42
C VAL A 128 -5.89 -0.12 -24.61
N SER A 129 -5.22 -1.18 -25.04
CA SER A 129 -4.51 -1.22 -26.31
C SER A 129 -5.22 -2.16 -27.28
N ALA A 130 -5.26 -1.78 -28.56
CA ALA A 130 -5.76 -2.60 -29.65
C ALA A 130 -4.78 -2.55 -30.83
N TYR A 131 -4.30 -3.70 -31.29
CA TYR A 131 -3.27 -3.85 -32.32
C TYR A 131 -3.78 -4.61 -33.53
N ASN A 132 -3.15 -4.33 -34.68
CA ASN A 132 -3.43 -4.97 -35.96
C ASN A 132 -4.88 -4.80 -36.47
N MET A 133 -5.60 -3.78 -35.97
CA MET A 133 -6.96 -3.42 -36.41
C MET A 133 -6.99 -3.11 -37.93
N LEU A 134 -8.17 -2.87 -38.52
CA LEU A 134 -8.28 -2.49 -39.95
C LEU A 134 -8.08 -0.99 -40.20
N ALA A 135 -7.98 -0.18 -39.14
CA ALA A 135 -7.96 1.29 -39.19
C ALA A 135 -9.13 1.84 -40.02
N HIS A 136 -10.26 1.14 -40.02
CA HIS A 136 -11.46 1.67 -40.60
C HIS A 136 -12.11 2.61 -39.57
N PRO A 137 -12.67 3.78 -39.95
CA PRO A 137 -13.23 4.76 -39.01
C PRO A 137 -14.36 4.25 -38.10
N LYS A 138 -14.90 3.07 -38.42
CA LYS A 138 -15.98 2.38 -37.71
C LYS A 138 -15.52 1.10 -36.99
N ASP A 139 -14.21 0.85 -36.94
CA ASP A 139 -13.67 -0.13 -36.02
C ASP A 139 -13.84 0.42 -34.60
N TRP A 140 -14.15 -0.42 -33.63
CA TRP A 140 -14.43 0.06 -32.28
C TRP A 140 -14.00 -0.93 -31.22
N VAL A 141 -13.81 -0.41 -30.01
CA VAL A 141 -13.49 -1.18 -28.82
C VAL A 141 -14.44 -0.80 -27.71
N ALA A 142 -14.84 -1.79 -26.91
CA ALA A 142 -15.79 -1.60 -25.83
C ALA A 142 -15.53 -2.52 -24.64
N ILE A 143 -15.96 -2.07 -23.46
CA ILE A 143 -15.94 -2.84 -22.23
C ILE A 143 -17.33 -3.41 -21.95
N TYR A 144 -17.36 -4.69 -21.60
CA TYR A 144 -18.55 -5.48 -21.25
C TYR A 144 -18.39 -6.15 -19.88
N PRO A 145 -19.48 -6.47 -19.17
CA PRO A 145 -19.44 -7.47 -18.11
C PRO A 145 -18.95 -8.80 -18.68
N LYS A 146 -18.08 -9.50 -17.95
CA LYS A 146 -17.51 -10.76 -18.39
C LYS A 146 -18.59 -11.81 -18.66
N GLY A 147 -18.55 -12.42 -19.83
CA GLY A 147 -19.48 -13.46 -20.26
C GLY A 147 -20.85 -12.95 -20.75
N SER A 148 -21.09 -11.64 -20.78
CA SER A 148 -22.34 -11.07 -21.33
C SER A 148 -22.43 -11.21 -22.85
N SER A 149 -23.64 -11.15 -23.44
CA SER A 149 -23.79 -11.12 -24.91
C SER A 149 -23.21 -9.83 -25.51
N ASN A 150 -22.95 -9.83 -26.83
CA ASN A 150 -22.51 -8.63 -27.56
C ASN A 150 -23.64 -7.61 -27.81
N ASP A 151 -24.83 -7.76 -27.21
CA ASP A 151 -25.91 -6.82 -27.41
C ASP A 151 -25.53 -5.43 -26.91
N TRP A 152 -25.92 -4.38 -27.65
CA TRP A 152 -25.61 -2.99 -27.32
C TRP A 152 -25.96 -2.59 -25.87
N LYS A 153 -27.04 -3.15 -25.31
CA LYS A 153 -27.46 -2.91 -23.92
C LYS A 153 -26.42 -3.30 -22.87
N ASN A 154 -25.47 -4.17 -23.20
CA ASN A 154 -24.41 -4.63 -22.29
C ASN A 154 -23.11 -3.81 -22.44
N VAL A 155 -23.05 -2.87 -23.39
CA VAL A 155 -21.89 -1.99 -23.58
C VAL A 155 -21.82 -1.02 -22.40
N ILE A 156 -20.73 -1.09 -21.63
CA ILE A 156 -20.53 -0.21 -20.47
C ILE A 156 -19.84 1.09 -20.90
N ARG A 157 -18.80 0.96 -21.72
CA ARG A 157 -18.00 2.05 -22.30
C ARG A 157 -17.52 1.62 -23.68
N TRP A 158 -17.38 2.54 -24.61
CA TRP A 158 -16.89 2.24 -25.96
C TRP A 158 -16.27 3.46 -26.64
N VAL A 159 -15.46 3.22 -27.67
CA VAL A 159 -14.91 4.28 -28.54
C VAL A 159 -14.57 3.70 -29.93
N TYR A 160 -14.67 4.53 -30.98
CA TYR A 160 -14.15 4.20 -32.30
C TYR A 160 -12.62 4.25 -32.34
N LEU A 161 -12.03 3.41 -33.18
CA LEU A 161 -10.61 3.28 -33.42
C LEU A 161 -10.28 3.79 -34.82
N GLY A 162 -9.33 4.72 -34.92
CA GLY A 162 -8.97 5.36 -36.20
C GLY A 162 -7.66 4.84 -36.80
N SER A 163 -6.92 3.97 -36.09
CA SER A 163 -5.57 3.56 -36.46
C SER A 163 -5.38 2.05 -36.42
N VAL A 164 -4.25 1.58 -36.95
CA VAL A 164 -3.84 0.15 -36.88
C VAL A 164 -3.61 -0.25 -35.43
N ASN A 165 -2.93 0.62 -34.70
CA ASN A 165 -2.56 0.47 -33.30
C ASN A 165 -3.16 1.64 -32.55
N ASN A 166 -3.92 1.35 -31.50
CA ASN A 166 -4.64 2.36 -30.74
C ASN A 166 -4.35 2.16 -29.26
N ARG A 167 -4.31 3.27 -28.54
CA ARG A 167 -4.29 3.31 -27.08
C ARG A 167 -5.39 4.26 -26.64
N VAL A 168 -6.33 3.77 -25.87
CA VAL A 168 -7.49 4.52 -25.40
C VAL A 168 -7.66 4.37 -23.90
N SER A 169 -8.27 5.37 -23.28
CA SER A 169 -8.49 5.41 -21.84
C SER A 169 -9.97 5.49 -21.56
N PHE A 170 -10.45 4.62 -20.67
CA PHE A 170 -11.82 4.64 -20.17
C PHE A 170 -11.83 5.08 -18.71
N GLU A 171 -12.89 5.78 -18.31
CA GLU A 171 -13.19 5.98 -16.89
C GLU A 171 -13.27 4.63 -16.17
N GLY A 172 -12.83 4.61 -14.91
CA GLY A 172 -12.86 3.40 -14.13
C GLY A 172 -14.27 2.92 -13.81
N LEU A 173 -14.36 1.65 -13.42
CA LEU A 173 -15.62 0.95 -13.22
C LEU A 173 -15.81 0.58 -11.75
N GLU A 174 -17.03 0.15 -11.41
CA GLU A 174 -17.34 -0.49 -10.13
C GLU A 174 -16.70 -1.88 -10.05
N GLU A 175 -16.70 -2.48 -8.85
CA GLU A 175 -16.18 -3.83 -8.65
C GLU A 175 -16.91 -4.84 -9.53
N GLY A 176 -16.14 -5.73 -10.17
CA GLY A 176 -16.69 -6.70 -11.08
C GLY A 176 -15.64 -7.38 -11.96
N GLU A 177 -16.12 -8.35 -12.72
CA GLU A 177 -15.36 -9.05 -13.74
C GLU A 177 -15.78 -8.50 -15.11
N TYR A 178 -14.82 -8.05 -15.90
CA TYR A 178 -15.07 -7.39 -17.16
C TYR A 178 -14.22 -7.97 -18.28
N GLU A 179 -14.57 -7.62 -19.50
CA GLU A 179 -13.75 -7.88 -20.67
C GLU A 179 -13.80 -6.71 -21.64
N VAL A 180 -12.66 -6.43 -22.27
CA VAL A 180 -12.59 -5.53 -23.42
C VAL A 180 -12.68 -6.34 -24.69
N ARG A 181 -13.49 -5.88 -25.65
CA ARG A 181 -13.73 -6.54 -26.94
C ARG A 181 -13.51 -5.55 -28.08
N THR A 182 -12.90 -6.00 -29.17
CA THR A 182 -12.74 -5.22 -30.40
C THR A 182 -13.61 -5.77 -31.52
N PHE A 183 -14.05 -4.85 -32.40
CA PHE A 183 -15.00 -5.11 -33.47
C PHE A 183 -14.63 -4.32 -34.71
N PHE A 184 -14.98 -4.85 -35.89
CA PHE A 184 -14.78 -4.14 -37.16
C PHE A 184 -16.07 -3.52 -37.68
N LYS A 185 -15.95 -2.33 -38.28
CA LYS A 185 -16.96 -1.73 -39.18
C LYS A 185 -18.41 -1.76 -38.65
N ASP A 186 -18.66 -1.26 -37.44
CA ASP A 186 -19.97 -1.27 -36.76
C ASP A 186 -20.60 -2.67 -36.54
N SER A 187 -19.83 -3.75 -36.71
CA SER A 187 -20.32 -5.10 -36.42
C SER A 187 -20.30 -5.41 -34.92
N TYR A 188 -20.94 -6.52 -34.56
CA TYR A 188 -20.97 -7.08 -33.21
C TYR A 188 -20.26 -8.45 -33.14
N THR A 189 -19.43 -8.75 -34.14
CA THR A 189 -18.56 -9.93 -34.18
C THR A 189 -17.26 -9.60 -33.45
N VAL A 190 -16.91 -10.40 -32.44
CA VAL A 190 -15.71 -10.15 -31.62
C VAL A 190 -14.47 -10.60 -32.37
N GLU A 191 -13.53 -9.69 -32.56
CA GLU A 191 -12.26 -9.94 -33.25
C GLU A 191 -11.14 -10.29 -32.27
N ALA A 192 -11.13 -9.64 -31.10
CA ALA A 192 -10.30 -10.00 -29.97
C ALA A 192 -11.01 -9.66 -28.65
N THR A 193 -10.67 -10.39 -27.59
CA THR A 193 -11.17 -10.16 -26.23
C THR A 193 -10.05 -10.27 -25.21
N HIS A 194 -10.16 -9.52 -24.11
CA HIS A 194 -9.29 -9.64 -22.96
C HIS A 194 -10.05 -9.40 -21.66
N SER A 195 -9.97 -10.35 -20.72
CA SER A 195 -10.62 -10.22 -19.42
C SER A 195 -9.74 -9.49 -18.41
N PHE A 196 -10.38 -8.69 -17.55
CA PHE A 196 -9.74 -8.05 -16.40
C PHE A 196 -10.73 -7.99 -15.22
N THR A 197 -10.19 -7.78 -14.03
CA THR A 197 -10.98 -7.65 -12.80
C THR A 197 -10.88 -6.24 -12.26
N VAL A 198 -11.99 -5.66 -11.82
CA VAL A 198 -11.99 -4.48 -10.97
C VAL A 198 -12.31 -4.94 -9.56
N LYS A 199 -11.34 -4.85 -8.67
CA LYS A 199 -11.47 -5.26 -7.28
C LYS A 199 -10.47 -4.48 -6.45
N ARG A 200 -10.88 -4.02 -5.27
CA ARG A 200 -9.99 -3.33 -4.34
C ARG A 200 -8.72 -4.14 -4.11
N LEU A 201 -7.59 -3.58 -4.54
CA LEU A 201 -6.25 -4.12 -4.32
C LEU A 201 -5.73 -3.62 -2.96
N THR A 202 -6.48 -3.84 -1.89
CA THR A 202 -5.91 -3.61 -0.55
C THR A 202 -4.87 -4.67 -0.27
N THR A 203 -3.61 -4.27 -0.27
CA THR A 203 -2.49 -5.10 0.23
C THR A 203 -2.53 -5.24 1.76
N SER A 204 -3.46 -4.57 2.45
CA SER A 204 -3.65 -4.69 3.89
C SER A 204 -5.12 -4.71 4.28
N THR A 205 -5.49 -5.67 5.14
CA THR A 205 -6.82 -5.76 5.76
C THR A 205 -7.06 -4.51 6.60
N PRO A 206 -8.20 -3.80 6.43
CA PRO A 206 -8.48 -2.61 7.22
C PRO A 206 -8.57 -2.95 8.71
N SER A 207 -7.95 -2.14 9.55
CA SER A 207 -7.95 -2.34 10.99
C SER A 207 -8.09 -1.03 11.74
N ILE A 208 -8.86 -1.06 12.83
CA ILE A 208 -9.00 0.02 13.80
C ILE A 208 -8.35 -0.43 15.11
N SER A 209 -7.46 0.41 15.65
CA SER A 209 -7.00 0.30 17.03
C SER A 209 -7.27 1.60 17.79
N MET A 210 -7.20 1.52 19.11
CA MET A 210 -7.50 2.63 20.02
C MET A 210 -6.34 2.78 20.98
N ASP A 211 -6.13 3.99 21.51
CA ASP A 211 -5.13 4.17 22.57
C ASP A 211 -5.59 3.56 23.90
N TYR A 212 -6.90 3.51 24.14
CA TYR A 212 -7.51 2.84 25.30
C TYR A 212 -8.86 2.22 24.89
N PRO A 213 -9.30 1.12 25.53
CA PRO A 213 -10.63 0.56 25.30
C PRO A 213 -11.71 1.19 26.21
N THR A 214 -11.31 2.01 27.18
CA THR A 214 -12.19 2.73 28.11
C THR A 214 -11.83 4.21 28.17
N TYR A 215 -12.81 5.09 28.00
CA TYR A 215 -12.67 6.55 28.11
C TYR A 215 -13.59 7.11 29.19
N SER A 216 -13.25 8.25 29.77
CA SER A 216 -14.21 9.00 30.60
C SER A 216 -15.15 9.85 29.74
N THR A 217 -16.28 10.29 30.31
CA THR A 217 -17.20 11.24 29.66
C THR A 217 -16.60 12.61 29.31
N ARG A 218 -15.34 12.88 29.68
CA ARG A 218 -14.61 14.13 29.37
C ARG A 218 -13.43 13.91 28.43
N ASP A 219 -13.05 12.66 28.15
CA ASP A 219 -11.88 12.39 27.33
C ASP A 219 -12.26 12.41 25.85
N TYR A 220 -11.33 12.88 25.01
CA TYR A 220 -11.44 12.73 23.58
C TYR A 220 -11.09 11.29 23.21
N THR A 221 -11.87 10.67 22.33
CA THR A 221 -11.60 9.31 21.84
C THR A 221 -10.57 9.39 20.72
N LYS A 222 -9.42 8.75 20.91
CA LYS A 222 -8.35 8.73 19.91
C LYS A 222 -8.19 7.33 19.33
N ILE A 223 -8.22 7.25 18.01
CA ILE A 223 -8.11 5.99 17.28
C ILE A 223 -7.00 6.06 16.23
N PHE A 224 -6.58 4.89 15.81
CA PHE A 224 -5.63 4.68 14.73
C PHE A 224 -6.25 3.77 13.69
N VAL A 225 -6.16 4.17 12.43
CA VAL A 225 -6.75 3.42 11.31
C VAL A 225 -5.67 3.10 10.29
N LYS A 226 -5.69 1.86 9.80
CA LYS A 226 -4.75 1.32 8.80
C LYS A 226 -5.54 0.60 7.72
N GLY A 227 -5.01 0.58 6.48
CA GLY A 227 -5.61 -0.12 5.34
C GLY A 227 -6.70 0.66 4.62
N PHE A 228 -6.85 1.94 4.95
CA PHE A 228 -7.68 2.90 4.25
C PHE A 228 -6.80 3.71 3.29
N GLU A 229 -7.29 3.99 2.08
CA GLU A 229 -6.53 4.74 1.06
C GLU A 229 -7.00 6.19 1.01
N GLU A 230 -6.05 7.12 0.91
CA GLU A 230 -6.33 8.56 0.72
C GLU A 230 -7.14 8.80 -0.56
N ASN A 231 -8.06 9.77 -0.51
CA ASN A 231 -8.86 10.24 -1.64
C ASN A 231 -9.88 9.25 -2.21
N GLN A 232 -10.08 8.10 -1.55
CA GLN A 232 -11.32 7.34 -1.67
C GLN A 232 -12.30 7.95 -0.65
N GLN A 233 -13.60 7.99 -0.94
CA GLN A 233 -14.61 8.49 0.02
C GLN A 233 -14.76 7.51 1.20
N ASP A 234 -13.67 7.07 1.80
CA ASP A 234 -13.60 6.18 2.94
C ASP A 234 -13.83 7.01 4.20
N TRP A 235 -14.61 6.49 5.13
CA TRP A 235 -14.99 7.23 6.33
C TRP A 235 -15.05 6.33 7.56
N ILE A 236 -14.85 6.95 8.71
CA ILE A 236 -14.94 6.31 10.02
C ILE A 236 -16.05 6.98 10.81
N ALA A 237 -16.83 6.19 11.54
CA ALA A 237 -17.87 6.71 12.42
C ALA A 237 -18.01 5.93 13.73
N ILE A 238 -18.51 6.63 14.74
CA ILE A 238 -18.87 6.08 16.05
C ILE A 238 -20.37 5.80 16.08
N TYR A 239 -20.72 4.61 16.54
CA TYR A 239 -22.08 4.12 16.74
C TYR A 239 -22.27 3.62 18.17
N PRO A 240 -23.51 3.62 18.70
CA PRO A 240 -23.84 2.78 19.85
C PRO A 240 -23.55 1.31 19.51
N LYS A 241 -22.97 0.57 20.46
CA LYS A 241 -22.61 -0.83 20.24
C LYS A 241 -23.83 -1.67 19.85
N GLY A 242 -23.68 -2.47 18.79
CA GLY A 242 -24.75 -3.34 18.29
C GLY A 242 -25.86 -2.66 17.48
N SER A 243 -25.84 -1.34 17.32
CA SER A 243 -26.81 -0.62 16.46
C SER A 243 -26.60 -0.92 14.96
N SER A 244 -27.62 -0.71 14.11
CA SER A 244 -27.49 -0.82 12.65
C SER A 244 -26.57 0.27 12.08
N ASN A 245 -26.05 0.06 10.86
CA ASN A 245 -25.27 1.06 10.13
C ASN A 245 -26.14 2.22 9.59
N ASP A 246 -27.41 2.36 9.96
CA ASP A 246 -28.26 3.46 9.49
C ASP A 246 -27.67 4.82 9.92
N TRP A 247 -27.70 5.82 9.02
CA TRP A 247 -27.16 7.15 9.29
C TRP A 247 -27.69 7.80 10.58
N LYS A 248 -28.96 7.53 10.95
CA LYS A 248 -29.56 8.02 12.21
C LYS A 248 -28.81 7.59 13.48
N ASN A 249 -28.01 6.51 13.42
CA ASN A 249 -27.25 5.98 14.54
C ASN A 249 -25.80 6.51 14.57
N VAL A 250 -25.39 7.29 13.56
CA VAL A 250 -24.06 7.92 13.52
C VAL A 250 -23.98 9.00 14.59
N ILE A 251 -23.09 8.84 15.57
CA ILE A 251 -22.88 9.82 16.64
C ILE A 251 -21.86 10.88 16.22
N GLN A 252 -20.73 10.43 15.69
CA GLN A 252 -19.66 11.28 15.16
C GLN A 252 -19.01 10.54 13.97
N TRP A 253 -18.50 11.27 13.00
CA TRP A 253 -17.84 10.69 11.82
C TRP A 253 -16.76 11.60 11.26
N LYS A 254 -15.84 11.04 10.47
CA LYS A 254 -14.85 11.77 9.67
C LYS A 254 -14.53 11.03 8.37
N TRP A 255 -14.23 11.79 7.31
CA TRP A 255 -13.57 11.27 6.12
C TRP A 255 -12.13 10.88 6.43
N ILE A 256 -11.62 9.89 5.71
CA ILE A 256 -10.20 9.56 5.66
C ILE A 256 -9.61 10.27 4.46
N ASP A 257 -9.11 11.47 4.70
CA ASP A 257 -8.56 12.36 3.69
C ASP A 257 -7.23 12.98 4.16
N ASP A 258 -6.64 13.80 3.29
CA ASP A 258 -5.34 14.44 3.48
C ASP A 258 -5.30 15.43 4.68
N SER A 259 -6.45 15.73 5.31
CA SER A 259 -6.50 16.54 6.53
C SER A 259 -6.15 15.75 7.79
N LEU A 260 -6.13 14.41 7.72
CA LEU A 260 -5.81 13.57 8.86
C LEU A 260 -4.29 13.49 9.09
N LYS A 261 -3.88 13.42 10.36
CA LYS A 261 -2.47 13.28 10.72
C LYS A 261 -2.00 11.86 10.40
N LEU A 262 -1.16 11.72 9.38
CA LEU A 262 -0.38 10.53 9.07
C LEU A 262 0.70 10.33 10.14
N ILE A 263 0.75 9.16 10.77
CA ILE A 263 1.71 8.84 11.85
C ILE A 263 2.86 7.95 11.36
N ARG A 264 2.62 7.13 10.32
CA ARG A 264 3.64 6.28 9.68
C ARG A 264 3.37 6.16 8.19
N GLU A 265 4.21 6.80 7.38
CA GLU A 265 4.04 6.92 5.92
C GLU A 265 4.06 5.56 5.20
N GLY A 266 5.01 4.68 5.53
CA GLY A 266 5.10 3.34 4.91
C GLY A 266 4.00 2.35 5.30
N LEU A 267 3.26 2.61 6.39
CA LEU A 267 2.16 1.76 6.87
C LEU A 267 0.78 2.39 6.71
N ARG A 268 0.70 3.65 6.26
CA ARG A 268 -0.53 4.45 6.13
C ARG A 268 -1.43 4.36 7.37
N VAL A 269 -0.86 4.75 8.50
CA VAL A 269 -1.59 4.82 9.78
C VAL A 269 -2.03 6.25 10.04
N TYR A 270 -3.34 6.49 10.11
CA TYR A 270 -3.92 7.81 10.39
C TYR A 270 -4.39 7.89 11.84
N SER A 271 -4.13 9.04 12.49
CA SER A 271 -4.72 9.36 13.79
C SER A 271 -6.03 10.10 13.61
N ILE A 272 -7.08 9.64 14.28
CA ILE A 272 -8.37 10.34 14.32
C ILE A 272 -8.75 10.59 15.78
N THR A 273 -9.21 11.81 16.06
CA THR A 273 -9.71 12.20 17.38
C THR A 273 -11.18 12.65 17.29
N PHE A 274 -12.01 12.06 18.14
CA PHE A 274 -13.43 12.38 18.31
C PHE A 274 -13.68 13.12 19.63
N LYS A 275 -14.74 13.93 19.68
CA LYS A 275 -15.14 14.67 20.88
C LYS A 275 -15.60 13.72 21.99
N PRO A 276 -15.57 14.16 23.26
CA PRO A 276 -16.08 13.38 24.38
C PRO A 276 -17.52 12.92 24.17
N LEU A 277 -17.82 11.72 24.65
CA LEU A 277 -19.12 11.04 24.53
C LEU A 277 -19.78 10.88 25.90
N PRO A 278 -21.12 10.75 25.96
CA PRO A 278 -21.82 10.31 27.17
C PRO A 278 -21.41 8.88 27.58
N GLU A 279 -21.73 8.52 28.82
CA GLU A 279 -21.55 7.15 29.31
C GLU A 279 -22.33 6.13 28.46
N GLY A 280 -21.69 5.01 28.13
CA GLY A 280 -22.27 3.97 27.27
C GLY A 280 -21.24 3.06 26.62
N GLU A 281 -21.73 2.05 25.89
CA GLU A 281 -20.91 1.17 25.04
C GLU A 281 -21.04 1.57 23.57
N TYR A 282 -19.90 1.65 22.89
CA TYR A 282 -19.80 2.18 21.53
C TYR A 282 -18.93 1.29 20.65
N GLU A 283 -19.06 1.48 19.33
CA GLU A 283 -18.19 0.88 18.32
C GLU A 283 -17.75 1.95 17.33
N VAL A 284 -16.47 1.92 16.98
CA VAL A 284 -15.93 2.63 15.82
C VAL A 284 -16.02 1.69 14.63
N ARG A 285 -16.55 2.16 13.51
CA ARG A 285 -16.72 1.40 12.26
C ARG A 285 -16.05 2.13 11.10
N GLY A 286 -15.39 1.38 10.24
CA GLY A 286 -14.77 1.89 9.01
C GLY A 286 -15.52 1.45 7.77
N PHE A 287 -15.70 2.38 6.85
CA PHE A 287 -16.50 2.22 5.65
C PHE A 287 -15.71 2.67 4.44
N PHE A 288 -15.92 2.00 3.32
CA PHE A 288 -15.32 2.38 2.06
C PHE A 288 -16.30 3.14 1.17
N LYS A 289 -15.80 4.13 0.41
CA LYS A 289 -16.49 4.79 -0.72
C LYS A 289 -17.92 5.26 -0.43
N ASN A 290 -18.13 5.91 0.71
CA ASN A 290 -19.41 6.45 1.13
C ASN A 290 -20.51 5.37 1.22
N SER A 291 -20.12 4.11 1.42
CA SER A 291 -21.04 3.01 1.68
C SER A 291 -21.41 2.93 3.17
N TYR A 292 -22.38 2.07 3.47
CA TYR A 292 -22.83 1.73 4.84
C TYR A 292 -22.56 0.26 5.20
N VAL A 293 -21.68 -0.40 4.46
CA VAL A 293 -21.17 -1.74 4.78
C VAL A 293 -19.86 -1.55 5.54
N ASP A 294 -19.80 -2.00 6.79
CA ASP A 294 -18.59 -1.83 7.59
C ASP A 294 -17.56 -2.92 7.27
N GLU A 295 -16.34 -2.48 7.08
CA GLU A 295 -15.19 -3.30 6.66
C GLU A 295 -14.37 -3.76 7.86
N THR A 296 -14.46 -2.99 8.94
CA THR A 296 -13.79 -3.24 10.21
C THR A 296 -14.50 -2.48 11.32
N ARG A 297 -14.47 -3.02 12.53
CA ARG A 297 -15.05 -2.39 13.71
C ARG A 297 -14.26 -2.69 14.97
N LYS A 298 -14.29 -1.78 15.93
CA LYS A 298 -13.69 -1.95 17.26
C LYS A 298 -14.60 -1.36 18.33
N GLY A 299 -14.91 -2.16 19.35
CA GLY A 299 -15.72 -1.74 20.50
C GLY A 299 -14.90 -1.01 21.57
N PHE A 300 -15.55 -0.07 22.26
CA PHE A 300 -15.02 0.62 23.44
C PHE A 300 -16.15 1.01 24.38
N ARG A 301 -15.80 1.39 25.62
CA ARG A 301 -16.77 1.91 26.60
C ARG A 301 -16.41 3.32 27.03
N VAL A 302 -17.43 4.09 27.39
CA VAL A 302 -17.28 5.39 28.04
C VAL A 302 -17.95 5.31 29.40
N VAL A 303 -17.22 5.70 30.44
CA VAL A 303 -17.66 5.61 31.84
C VAL A 303 -17.63 6.98 32.50
N LYS A 304 -18.53 7.21 33.45
CA LYS A 304 -18.46 8.41 34.28
C LYS A 304 -17.45 8.18 35.41
N LEU A 305 -16.29 8.80 35.31
CA LEU A 305 -15.24 8.69 36.33
C LEU A 305 -15.34 9.86 37.31
N SER A 306 -15.44 9.54 38.61
CA SER A 306 -15.66 10.48 39.70
C SER A 306 -14.45 11.38 39.99
N THR A 307 -13.24 10.90 39.72
CA THR A 307 -12.00 11.64 39.98
C THR A 307 -10.93 11.40 38.89
N THR A 308 -9.94 12.30 38.78
CA THR A 308 -8.76 12.12 37.90
C THR A 308 -7.97 10.85 38.26
N THR A 309 -7.99 10.50 39.53
CA THR A 309 -7.41 9.30 40.13
C THR A 309 -8.05 8.02 39.58
N ASP A 310 -9.38 7.96 39.49
CA ASP A 310 -10.11 6.82 38.92
C ASP A 310 -9.81 6.64 37.42
N LYS A 311 -9.57 7.75 36.70
CA LYS A 311 -9.15 7.72 35.28
C LYS A 311 -7.79 7.09 35.08
N LEU A 312 -6.82 7.46 35.91
CA LEU A 312 -5.47 6.92 35.83
C LEU A 312 -5.45 5.44 36.22
N LEU A 313 -6.22 5.05 37.24
CA LEU A 313 -6.34 3.67 37.69
C LEU A 313 -6.98 2.75 36.64
N GLU A 314 -8.06 3.19 35.99
CA GLU A 314 -8.73 2.38 34.96
C GLU A 314 -7.88 2.26 33.68
N LYS A 315 -7.20 3.34 33.28
CA LYS A 315 -6.21 3.29 32.18
C LYS A 315 -5.08 2.33 32.49
N ALA A 316 -4.55 2.37 33.70
CA ALA A 316 -3.48 1.50 34.15
C ALA A 316 -3.90 0.03 34.20
N LYS A 317 -5.04 -0.28 34.82
CA LYS A 317 -5.61 -1.64 34.88
C LYS A 317 -5.82 -2.23 33.50
N THR A 318 -6.36 -1.43 32.58
CA THR A 318 -6.67 -1.95 31.25
C THR A 318 -5.43 -2.17 30.41
N HIS A 319 -4.44 -1.28 30.49
CA HIS A 319 -3.15 -1.46 29.83
C HIS A 319 -2.47 -2.75 30.29
N CYS A 320 -2.55 -3.07 31.60
CA CYS A 320 -1.99 -4.30 32.17
C CYS A 320 -2.75 -5.59 31.81
N LEU A 321 -4.02 -5.52 31.39
CA LEU A 321 -4.85 -6.69 31.06
C LEU A 321 -4.80 -7.06 29.57
N GLU A 322 -4.39 -6.15 28.68
CA GLU A 322 -4.32 -6.39 27.22
C GLU A 322 -2.91 -6.80 26.72
N THR A 323 -1.87 -6.64 27.54
CA THR A 323 -0.50 -7.10 27.22
C THR A 323 -0.30 -8.58 27.56
N ASP A 324 -1.09 -9.47 26.97
CA ASP A 324 -0.63 -10.85 26.72
C ASP A 324 0.16 -10.80 25.40
N ASN A 325 1.50 -10.83 25.49
CA ASN A 325 2.50 -10.89 24.41
C ASN A 325 2.72 -9.62 23.55
N SER A 326 3.87 -8.94 23.71
CA SER A 326 5.09 -9.30 22.93
C SER A 326 6.17 -8.22 22.68
N THR A 327 6.08 -6.94 23.09
CA THR A 327 7.17 -5.97 22.71
C THR A 327 7.46 -4.81 23.66
N ALA A 328 7.12 -4.87 24.94
CA ALA A 328 7.63 -3.88 25.90
C ALA A 328 7.75 -4.50 27.28
N SER A 329 8.89 -4.26 27.93
CA SER A 329 9.27 -4.68 29.28
C SER A 329 8.42 -3.98 30.35
N ILE A 330 7.10 -4.08 30.23
CA ILE A 330 6.12 -3.43 31.10
C ILE A 330 5.77 -4.40 32.22
N LEU A 331 6.37 -4.17 33.39
CA LEU A 331 5.97 -4.83 34.63
C LEU A 331 4.74 -4.11 35.19
N CYS A 332 3.69 -4.89 35.46
CA CYS A 332 2.50 -4.41 36.15
C CYS A 332 2.42 -5.07 37.53
N ALA A 333 2.53 -4.29 38.60
CA ALA A 333 2.27 -4.76 39.96
C ALA A 333 0.97 -4.15 40.48
N ASN A 334 0.12 -5.00 41.06
CA ASN A 334 -1.15 -4.60 41.66
C ASN A 334 -1.13 -4.99 43.14
N GLU A 335 -1.09 -4.00 44.03
CA GLU A 335 -1.15 -4.22 45.47
C GLU A 335 -2.19 -3.25 46.07
N GLY A 336 -3.35 -3.81 46.44
CA GLY A 336 -4.49 -3.03 46.92
C GLY A 336 -5.07 -2.08 45.86
N ASN A 337 -4.99 -0.77 46.15
CA ASN A 337 -5.53 0.32 45.30
C ASN A 337 -4.48 1.04 44.45
N THR A 338 -3.28 0.47 44.33
CA THR A 338 -2.16 1.09 43.60
C THR A 338 -1.75 0.22 42.41
N VAL A 339 -1.63 0.84 41.23
CA VAL A 339 -1.12 0.17 40.02
C VAL A 339 0.20 0.82 39.63
N TYR A 340 1.23 0.00 39.49
CA TYR A 340 2.56 0.41 39.07
C TYR A 340 2.77 -0.02 37.61
N ILE A 341 3.24 0.91 36.77
CA ILE A 341 3.59 0.64 35.36
C ILE A 341 5.06 1.02 35.20
N PHE A 342 5.86 0.07 34.69
CA PHE A 342 7.24 0.31 34.30
C PHE A 342 7.35 0.27 32.78
N SER A 343 8.22 1.05 32.15
CA SER A 343 8.45 1.03 30.71
C SER A 343 9.94 1.12 30.45
N GLU A 344 10.46 0.28 29.57
CA GLU A 344 11.81 0.37 29.02
C GLU A 344 11.69 1.06 27.64
N ASP A 345 12.58 2.01 27.34
CA ASP A 345 12.62 2.69 26.03
C ASP A 345 13.89 2.25 25.29
N GLU A 346 13.78 1.98 23.98
CA GLU A 346 14.83 1.35 23.15
C GLU A 346 16.00 2.30 22.78
N HIS A 347 16.07 3.49 23.37
CA HIS A 347 17.13 4.45 23.07
C HIS A 347 18.03 4.64 24.28
N ASN A 348 19.20 4.00 24.19
CA ASN A 348 20.36 4.24 25.06
C ASN A 348 20.52 5.71 25.40
N GLU A 349 20.60 5.97 26.72
CA GLU A 349 20.83 7.24 27.42
C GLU A 349 19.54 7.98 27.81
N TYR A 350 19.34 8.04 29.14
CA TYR A 350 18.28 8.73 29.91
C TYR A 350 16.98 7.93 30.15
N THR A 351 16.96 7.19 31.27
CA THR A 351 15.75 6.59 31.81
C THR A 351 14.88 7.66 32.50
N TYR A 352 13.73 8.01 31.90
CA TYR A 352 12.71 8.84 32.54
C TYR A 352 11.58 7.95 33.08
N TYR A 353 11.43 7.90 34.40
CA TYR A 353 10.40 7.10 35.06
C TYR A 353 9.19 7.97 35.39
N ASP A 354 8.10 7.81 34.64
CA ASP A 354 6.84 8.47 34.99
C ASP A 354 6.07 7.59 35.99
N HIS A 355 5.85 8.10 37.21
CA HIS A 355 5.23 7.35 38.31
C HIS A 355 3.84 7.91 38.61
N TYR A 356 2.81 7.07 38.55
CA TYR A 356 1.47 7.44 38.99
C TYR A 356 1.18 6.83 40.36
N LYS A 357 1.31 7.63 41.42
CA LYS A 357 0.85 7.26 42.77
C LYS A 357 -0.61 7.65 42.92
N VAL A 358 -1.46 6.64 43.09
CA VAL A 358 -2.85 6.80 43.51
C VAL A 358 -2.98 6.15 44.89
N SER A 359 -3.10 6.96 45.95
CA SER A 359 -3.22 6.47 47.33
C SER A 359 -4.68 6.53 47.77
N LEU A 360 -5.22 5.39 48.23
CA LEU A 360 -6.45 5.33 49.01
C LEU A 360 -6.06 4.89 50.43
N ASN A 361 -6.50 5.63 51.43
CA ASN A 361 -6.24 5.36 52.86
C ASN A 361 -6.72 3.95 53.23
N ASP A 362 -5.89 3.12 53.85
CA ASP A 362 -5.91 2.85 55.30
C ASP A 362 -4.84 1.83 55.73
N GLU A 363 -4.64 1.73 57.05
CA GLU A 363 -3.59 1.10 57.86
C GLU A 363 -3.24 -0.39 57.63
N SER A 364 -2.01 -0.74 58.00
CA SER A 364 -1.47 -2.04 58.49
C SER A 364 -0.78 -3.08 57.55
N VAL A 365 0.57 -3.11 57.65
CA VAL A 365 1.54 -4.26 57.74
C VAL A 365 1.59 -5.32 56.60
N ARG A 366 2.64 -5.30 55.75
CA ARG A 366 3.91 -6.12 55.68
C ARG A 366 3.81 -7.62 55.33
N GLU A 367 4.31 -7.99 54.14
CA GLU A 367 5.22 -9.13 53.88
C GLU A 367 5.93 -8.93 52.52
N LEU A 368 7.25 -9.09 52.43
CA LEU A 368 8.01 -9.00 51.16
C LEU A 368 8.01 -10.38 50.48
N ARG A 369 7.53 -10.48 49.23
CA ARG A 369 7.79 -11.65 48.38
C ARG A 369 8.50 -11.23 47.10
N SER A 370 9.59 -11.93 46.78
CA SER A 370 10.31 -11.78 45.52
C SER A 370 9.43 -12.23 44.35
N LEU A 371 9.40 -11.43 43.29
CA LEU A 371 8.85 -11.82 41.99
C LEU A 371 10.02 -12.19 41.09
N ALA A 372 10.04 -13.44 40.63
CA ALA A 372 11.14 -14.02 39.88
C ALA A 372 10.68 -14.51 38.50
N ILE A 373 11.39 -14.03 37.46
CA ILE A 373 11.75 -14.64 36.16
C ILE A 373 10.70 -14.75 35.02
N ALA A 374 11.11 -14.34 33.81
CA ALA A 374 11.00 -15.10 32.54
C ALA A 374 12.03 -14.61 31.49
N ASP A 375 12.54 -15.50 30.63
CA ASP A 375 13.73 -15.42 29.78
C ASP A 375 13.40 -15.72 28.30
N TRP A 376 14.02 -15.04 27.31
CA TRP A 376 14.85 -15.67 26.25
C TRP A 376 15.47 -14.68 25.23
N GLU A 377 16.75 -14.94 24.94
CA GLU A 377 17.57 -14.65 23.75
C GLU A 377 17.75 -13.19 23.29
N ASN A 378 18.69 -12.49 23.94
CA ASN A 378 19.87 -11.81 23.38
C ASN A 378 20.32 -10.70 24.33
N ASP A 379 21.42 -10.92 25.06
CA ASP A 379 22.25 -9.94 25.79
C ASP A 379 21.60 -8.62 26.26
N VAL A 380 20.64 -8.70 27.21
CA VAL A 380 20.15 -7.52 27.95
C VAL A 380 20.11 -7.79 29.47
N ILE A 381 20.42 -6.71 30.20
CA ILE A 381 20.69 -6.57 31.63
C ILE A 381 19.52 -7.06 32.51
N ARG A 382 19.83 -7.81 33.58
CA ARG A 382 18.85 -8.36 34.54
C ARG A 382 18.84 -7.55 35.85
N GLY A 383 17.70 -6.97 36.24
CA GLY A 383 17.54 -6.26 37.51
C GLY A 383 16.55 -6.97 38.45
N GLU A 384 16.88 -7.03 39.75
CA GLU A 384 15.92 -7.31 40.83
C GLU A 384 15.57 -6.00 41.54
N TYR A 385 14.29 -5.75 41.80
CA TYR A 385 13.82 -4.51 42.42
C TYR A 385 13.28 -4.78 43.83
N PHE A 386 13.70 -3.96 44.79
CA PHE A 386 13.16 -3.98 46.15
C PHE A 386 12.50 -2.64 46.44
N VAL A 387 11.21 -2.66 46.78
CA VAL A 387 10.44 -1.44 47.12
C VAL A 387 10.09 -1.49 48.61
N SER A 388 10.43 -0.43 49.35
CA SER A 388 9.98 -0.23 50.73
C SER A 388 9.39 1.16 50.94
N LYS A 389 8.34 1.24 51.76
CA LYS A 389 7.69 2.49 52.15
C LYS A 389 8.05 2.82 53.60
N PHE A 390 8.69 3.96 53.83
CA PHE A 390 8.80 4.57 55.16
C PHE A 390 7.81 5.74 55.26
N GLU A 391 7.31 6.00 56.48
CA GLU A 391 6.12 6.82 56.73
C GLU A 391 6.20 8.26 56.20
N GLU A 392 7.41 8.81 55.99
CA GLU A 392 7.57 10.18 55.48
C GLU A 392 8.42 10.34 54.22
N SER A 393 8.99 9.25 53.68
CA SER A 393 9.72 9.27 52.39
C SER A 393 9.89 7.84 51.86
N PRO A 394 9.44 7.51 50.64
CA PRO A 394 9.73 6.21 50.06
C PRO A 394 11.23 6.07 49.80
N LEU A 395 11.81 4.95 50.24
CA LEU A 395 13.20 4.58 49.99
C LEU A 395 13.19 3.61 48.80
N TYR A 396 13.81 4.03 47.69
CA TYR A 396 13.92 3.19 46.49
C TYR A 396 15.34 2.65 46.42
N ILE A 397 15.49 1.32 46.33
CA ILE A 397 16.78 0.65 46.13
C ILE A 397 16.76 -0.04 44.77
N THR A 398 17.62 0.42 43.86
CA THR A 398 17.77 -0.16 42.52
C THR A 398 19.12 -0.88 42.40
N ARG A 399 19.17 -1.94 41.60
CA ARG A 399 20.41 -2.59 41.14
C ARG A 399 20.75 -2.04 39.76
N SER A 400 21.90 -1.38 39.61
CA SER A 400 22.47 -1.02 38.29
C SER A 400 23.72 -1.87 38.03
N TYR A 401 23.87 -2.33 36.79
CA TYR A 401 25.12 -2.90 36.28
C TYR A 401 25.82 -1.83 35.45
N ASP A 402 26.88 -1.22 35.99
CA ASP A 402 27.69 -0.24 35.26
C ASP A 402 29.14 -0.70 35.11
N LYS A 403 29.72 -0.45 33.93
CA LYS A 403 31.02 -0.95 33.48
C LYS A 403 32.22 -0.08 33.90
N TYR A 404 32.03 0.98 34.68
CA TYR A 404 33.12 1.88 35.06
C TYR A 404 33.04 2.28 36.54
N ALA A 405 33.89 1.67 37.36
CA ALA A 405 34.24 2.12 38.70
C ALA A 405 35.76 2.34 38.78
N ASP A 406 36.20 3.34 39.55
CA ASP A 406 37.63 3.49 39.85
C ASP A 406 38.13 2.37 40.79
N GLU A 407 39.45 2.18 40.85
CA GLU A 407 40.10 1.09 41.61
C GLU A 407 39.89 1.16 43.14
N LYS A 408 39.10 2.11 43.65
CA LYS A 408 38.80 2.24 45.08
C LYS A 408 37.32 2.09 45.42
N GLY A 409 36.45 1.78 44.44
CA GLY A 409 35.05 1.40 44.69
C GLY A 409 34.25 2.49 45.42
N ARG A 410 34.59 3.76 45.21
CA ARG A 410 33.84 4.88 45.80
C ARG A 410 32.80 5.37 44.80
N TYR A 411 31.55 5.42 45.22
CA TYR A 411 30.46 6.03 44.47
C TYR A 411 29.98 7.27 45.23
N THR A 412 29.97 8.43 44.58
CA THR A 412 29.36 9.66 45.12
C THR A 412 28.02 9.85 44.42
N PHE A 413 26.93 9.88 45.18
CA PHE A 413 25.58 10.06 44.63
C PHE A 413 25.06 11.47 44.92
N HIS A 414 24.39 12.09 43.94
CA HIS A 414 23.68 13.36 44.13
C HIS A 414 22.18 13.10 44.18
N ALA A 415 21.56 13.44 45.31
CA ALA A 415 20.11 13.42 45.48
C ALA A 415 19.50 14.76 45.04
N ASN A 416 18.38 14.73 44.31
CA ASN A 416 17.47 15.86 44.18
C ASN A 416 16.14 15.47 44.84
N ASP A 417 15.74 16.21 45.90
CA ASP A 417 14.45 16.28 46.62
C ASP A 417 13.62 15.00 46.88
N LYS A 418 14.06 13.82 46.46
CA LYS A 418 13.45 12.52 46.66
C LYS A 418 14.57 11.49 46.87
N ARG A 419 14.51 10.80 48.01
CA ARG A 419 15.54 9.87 48.51
C ARG A 419 15.56 8.56 47.70
N VAL A 420 16.17 8.59 46.52
CA VAL A 420 16.42 7.42 45.67
C VAL A 420 17.88 7.01 45.83
N PHE A 421 18.13 5.73 46.16
CA PHE A 421 19.49 5.20 46.29
C PHE A 421 19.71 4.07 45.29
N THR A 422 20.73 4.21 44.45
CA THR A 422 21.15 3.15 43.52
C THR A 422 22.37 2.46 44.10
N LEU A 423 22.30 1.15 44.32
CA LEU A 423 23.47 0.36 44.67
C LEU A 423 24.02 -0.29 43.40
N GLY A 424 25.10 0.30 42.86
CA GLY A 424 25.84 -0.25 41.72
C GLY A 424 26.90 -1.24 42.18
N TRP A 425 27.07 -2.35 41.46
CA TRP A 425 28.05 -3.38 41.81
C TRP A 425 28.91 -3.75 40.60
N TYR A 426 30.21 -3.95 40.84
CA TYR A 426 31.16 -4.47 39.86
C TYR A 426 31.30 -5.99 40.04
N GLU A 427 30.96 -6.77 39.02
CA GLU A 427 31.24 -8.21 39.00
C GLU A 427 32.65 -8.45 38.42
N GLN A 428 33.57 -8.97 39.23
CA GLN A 428 34.62 -9.83 38.70
C GLN A 428 34.08 -11.25 38.66
N GLU A 429 34.31 -11.95 37.55
CA GLU A 429 33.78 -13.26 37.17
C GLU A 429 33.39 -14.21 38.33
N GLY A 430 32.08 -14.33 38.59
CA GLY A 430 31.49 -15.39 39.40
C GLY A 430 29.98 -15.20 39.66
N VAL A 431 29.27 -16.31 39.87
CA VAL A 431 27.79 -16.32 40.00
C VAL A 431 27.38 -16.20 41.47
N ILE A 432 26.57 -15.19 41.79
CA ILE A 432 25.87 -15.09 43.08
C ILE A 432 24.64 -16.01 43.04
N LYS A 433 24.56 -16.98 43.97
CA LYS A 433 23.47 -17.97 44.01
C LYS A 433 22.31 -17.59 44.93
N GLU A 434 22.59 -16.80 45.95
CA GLU A 434 21.60 -16.34 46.94
C GLU A 434 21.96 -14.90 47.33
N ASN A 435 20.98 -14.01 47.43
CA ASN A 435 21.20 -12.62 47.83
C ASN A 435 19.96 -12.12 48.59
N THR A 436 20.16 -11.71 49.84
CA THR A 436 19.09 -11.25 50.73
C THR A 436 19.50 -9.91 51.29
N LEU A 437 18.61 -8.92 51.24
CA LEU A 437 18.84 -7.60 51.82
C LEU A 437 17.83 -7.35 52.93
N LYS A 438 18.31 -6.98 54.11
CA LYS A 438 17.51 -6.51 55.23
C LYS A 438 17.82 -5.05 55.45
N VAL A 439 16.77 -4.26 55.67
CA VAL A 439 16.89 -2.84 55.96
C VAL A 439 16.18 -2.56 57.28
N SER A 440 16.87 -1.88 58.19
CA SER A 440 16.32 -1.43 59.47
C SER A 440 16.67 0.03 59.69
N ASP A 441 15.73 0.77 60.29
CA ASP A 441 15.86 2.19 60.59
C ASP A 441 15.69 2.37 62.11
N ASP A 442 16.66 3.00 62.76
CA ASP A 442 16.64 3.27 64.20
C ASP A 442 16.14 4.69 64.54
N GLY A 443 15.72 5.46 63.53
CA GLY A 443 15.26 6.84 63.64
C GLY A 443 16.38 7.89 63.58
N THR A 444 17.64 7.47 63.62
CA THR A 444 18.82 8.33 63.46
C THR A 444 19.70 7.91 62.29
N LYS A 445 19.71 6.63 61.96
CA LYS A 445 20.49 6.03 60.88
C LYS A 445 19.74 4.88 60.21
N LEU A 446 20.06 4.70 58.92
CA LEU A 446 19.63 3.54 58.15
C LEU A 446 20.73 2.48 58.16
N HIS A 447 20.38 1.29 58.64
CA HIS A 447 21.24 0.10 58.63
C HIS A 447 20.76 -0.84 57.54
N MET A 448 21.67 -1.26 56.66
CA MET A 448 21.39 -2.24 55.62
C MET A 448 22.32 -3.43 55.79
N GLU A 449 21.76 -4.62 55.95
CA GLU A 449 22.49 -5.88 56.04
C GLU A 449 22.20 -6.71 54.80
N ARG A 450 23.24 -6.99 54.03
CA ARG A 450 23.18 -7.85 52.85
C ARG A 450 23.82 -9.19 53.17
N THR A 451 23.11 -10.26 52.90
CA THR A 451 23.62 -11.63 52.97
C THR A 451 23.63 -12.25 51.58
N PHE A 452 24.78 -12.63 51.04
CA PHE A 452 24.85 -13.24 49.72
C PHE A 452 25.81 -14.42 49.66
N ARG A 453 25.54 -15.38 48.77
CA ARG A 453 26.42 -16.52 48.50
C ARG A 453 27.11 -16.30 47.16
N TYR A 454 28.43 -16.14 47.18
CA TYR A 454 29.25 -16.00 46.00
C TYR A 454 30.16 -17.22 45.89
N THR A 455 30.03 -17.96 44.80
CA THR A 455 30.58 -19.33 44.68
C THR A 455 30.09 -20.22 45.84
N ASP A 456 30.98 -20.71 46.70
CA ASP A 456 30.66 -21.59 47.84
C ASP A 456 30.80 -20.89 49.20
N LYS A 457 31.02 -19.57 49.22
CA LYS A 457 31.17 -18.79 50.44
C LYS A 457 29.98 -17.85 50.64
N LYS A 458 29.52 -17.74 51.88
CA LYS A 458 28.47 -16.81 52.28
C LYS A 458 29.10 -15.57 52.86
N TYR A 459 28.60 -14.41 52.47
CA TYR A 459 29.11 -13.10 52.86
C TYR A 459 27.98 -12.33 53.53
N ILE A 460 28.32 -11.59 54.58
CA ILE A 460 27.44 -10.56 55.14
C ILE A 460 28.14 -9.20 55.03
N GLU A 461 27.46 -8.24 54.45
CA GLU A 461 27.88 -6.85 54.36
C GLU A 461 26.91 -5.97 55.12
N VAL A 462 27.43 -5.09 55.98
CA VAL A 462 26.63 -4.10 56.69
C VAL A 462 27.00 -2.72 56.20
N TYR A 463 26.00 -1.94 55.81
CA TYR A 463 26.12 -0.56 55.40
C TYR A 463 25.39 0.33 56.37
N GLU A 464 25.98 1.49 56.66
CA GLU A 464 25.39 2.49 57.52
C GLU A 464 25.30 3.80 56.75
N LEU A 465 24.11 4.42 56.75
CA LEU A 465 23.91 5.77 56.25
C LEU A 465 23.91 6.76 57.41
N SER A 466 24.80 7.74 57.35
CA SER A 466 24.80 8.91 58.23
C SER A 466 24.61 10.18 57.42
N ASP A 467 23.66 11.03 57.83
CA ASP A 467 23.38 12.38 57.30
C ASP A 467 23.46 12.51 55.77
N LEU A 468 22.42 11.95 55.15
CA LEU A 468 21.78 12.34 53.89
C LEU A 468 22.56 12.36 52.57
N ASN A 469 23.87 12.12 52.50
CA ASN A 469 24.57 12.07 51.19
C ASN A 469 25.67 11.02 51.02
N ASP A 470 26.01 10.21 52.04
CA ASP A 470 27.08 9.21 51.94
C ASP A 470 26.64 7.84 52.47
N ILE A 471 26.80 6.80 51.65
CA ILE A 471 26.67 5.39 52.06
C ILE A 471 28.07 4.86 52.33
N LYS A 472 28.33 4.34 53.54
CA LYS A 472 29.61 3.69 53.85
C LYS A 472 29.39 2.21 54.12
N LEU A 473 30.21 1.37 53.48
CA LEU A 473 30.36 -0.03 53.89
C LEU A 473 31.00 -0.02 55.28
N PHE A 474 30.22 -0.42 56.28
CA PHE A 474 30.62 -0.42 57.67
C PHE A 474 31.41 -1.69 58.00
N SER A 475 30.96 -2.85 57.51
CA SER A 475 31.67 -4.12 57.68
C SER A 475 31.37 -5.11 56.55
N ARG A 476 32.32 -6.02 56.29
CA ARG A 476 32.14 -7.19 55.42
C ARG A 476 32.75 -8.40 56.13
N GLU A 477 31.92 -9.41 56.37
CA GLU A 477 32.32 -10.66 56.99
C GLU A 477 32.12 -11.83 56.03
N VAL A 478 33.07 -12.77 56.06
CA VAL A 478 32.97 -14.04 55.33
C VAL A 478 32.52 -15.11 56.30
N ILE A 479 31.33 -15.63 56.10
CA ILE A 479 30.82 -16.78 56.84
C ILE A 479 31.28 -18.02 56.08
N ASN A 480 32.39 -18.61 56.52
CA ASN A 480 32.79 -19.93 56.03
C ASN A 480 31.68 -20.93 56.42
N SER A 481 31.15 -21.62 55.42
CA SER A 481 30.12 -22.64 55.60
C SER A 481 30.61 -23.71 56.58
N LEU A 482 29.94 -23.84 57.72
CA LEU A 482 29.82 -25.13 58.40
C LEU A 482 28.33 -25.50 58.30
N ASP A 483 28.10 -26.45 57.40
CA ASP A 483 26.88 -27.18 57.02
C ASP A 483 25.67 -26.39 56.50
#